data_AF-A0A3G9DSY0-F1
#
_entry.id   AF-A0A3G9DSY0-F1
#
_cell.length_a   1.000
_cell.length_b   1.000
_cell.length_c   1.000
_cell.angle_alpha   90.00
_cell.angle_beta   90.00
_cell.angle_gamma   90.00
#
_symmetry.space_group_name_H-M   'P 1'
#
loop_
_entity.id
_entity.type
_entity.pdbx_description
1 polymer ?
#
loop_
_entity_poly.entity_id
_entity_poly.type
_entity_poly.pdbx_seq_one_letter_code
_entity_poly.pdbx_strand_id
1 'polypeptide(L)'
;MDFRTERIRYKYMRNVIYLFKIKKMIEKIGTNAGKVWTLLDEAGTQNVKDLKKSSKLTDKDLYAALGWLAREGKVALVEDGKELFVSLI
;
A
#
# COMPACT_ATOMS: atom_id res chain seq x y z
N MET A 1 16.33 -6.42 40.50
CA MET A 1 15.68 -5.59 39.46
C MET A 1 14.18 -5.68 39.72
N ASP A 2 13.46 -4.56 39.79
CA ASP A 2 12.03 -4.56 40.21
C ASP A 2 11.06 -4.78 39.04
N PHE A 3 10.00 -5.55 39.30
CA PHE A 3 8.94 -5.92 38.36
C PHE A 3 8.26 -4.72 37.67
N ARG A 4 8.19 -3.54 38.30
CA ARG A 4 7.62 -2.34 37.65
C ARG A 4 8.51 -1.87 36.51
N THR A 5 9.83 -2.00 36.66
CA THR A 5 10.83 -1.58 35.66
C THR A 5 10.81 -2.50 34.44
N GLU A 6 10.65 -3.82 34.64
CA GLU A 6 10.53 -4.78 33.52
C GLU A 6 9.26 -4.58 32.71
N ARG A 7 8.11 -4.31 33.35
CA ARG A 7 6.85 -4.04 32.62
C ARG A 7 6.95 -2.79 31.75
N ILE A 8 7.60 -1.73 32.23
CA ILE A 8 7.83 -0.51 31.45
C ILE A 8 8.75 -0.80 30.26
N ARG A 9 9.84 -1.55 30.47
CA ARG A 9 10.76 -1.97 29.39
C ARG A 9 10.06 -2.80 28.32
N TYR A 10 9.25 -3.79 28.70
CA TYR A 10 8.47 -4.59 27.74
C TYR A 10 7.48 -3.75 26.94
N LYS A 11 6.76 -2.82 27.60
CA LYS A 11 5.84 -1.91 26.91
C LYS A 11 6.56 -1.00 25.92
N TYR A 12 7.75 -0.52 26.28
CA TYR A 12 8.58 0.32 25.41
C TYR A 12 9.15 -0.47 24.23
N MET A 13 9.79 -1.62 24.48
CA MET A 13 10.28 -2.51 23.42
C MET A 13 9.16 -2.92 22.46
N ARG A 14 7.97 -3.26 22.98
CA ARG A 14 6.80 -3.55 22.15
C ARG A 14 6.45 -2.35 21.27
N ASN A 15 6.35 -1.13 21.81
CA ASN A 15 6.09 0.07 21.00
C ASN A 15 7.14 0.30 19.93
N VAL A 16 8.43 0.18 20.25
CA VAL A 16 9.53 0.37 19.29
C VAL A 16 9.43 -0.65 18.15
N ILE A 17 9.19 -1.93 18.46
CA ILE A 17 9.01 -2.99 17.45
C ILE A 17 7.79 -2.71 16.58
N TYR A 18 6.68 -2.25 17.17
CA TYR A 18 5.47 -1.89 16.44
C TYR A 18 5.71 -0.70 15.50
N LEU A 19 6.38 0.35 15.95
CA LEU A 19 6.74 1.51 15.12
C LEU A 19 7.62 1.11 13.94
N PHE A 20 8.63 0.26 14.18
CA PHE A 20 9.47 -0.28 13.12
C PHE A 20 8.67 -1.11 12.10
N LYS A 21 7.75 -1.95 12.59
CA LYS A 21 6.86 -2.74 11.72
C LYS A 21 5.94 -1.86 10.88
N ILE A 22 5.39 -0.79 11.44
CA ILE A 22 4.53 0.16 10.72
C ILE A 22 5.33 0.88 9.63
N LYS A 23 6.53 1.40 9.95
CA LYS A 23 7.39 2.05 8.94
C LYS A 23 7.68 1.12 7.77
N LYS A 24 8.08 -0.12 8.05
CA LYS A 24 8.36 -1.12 7.01
C LYS A 24 7.16 -1.42 6.12
N MET A 25 5.95 -1.41 6.67
CA MET A 25 4.72 -1.60 5.90
C MET A 25 4.43 -0.42 4.96
N ILE A 26 4.65 0.81 5.43
CA ILE A 26 4.45 2.02 4.61
C ILE A 26 5.42 2.03 3.43
N GLU A 27 6.70 1.71 3.66
CA GLU A 27 7.71 1.61 2.60
C GLU A 27 7.36 0.56 1.55
N LYS A 28 6.82 -0.59 1.97
CA LYS A 28 6.33 -1.62 1.05
C LYS A 28 5.19 -1.11 0.17
N ILE A 29 4.23 -0.38 0.76
CA ILE A 29 3.10 0.19 0.01
C ILE A 29 3.61 1.20 -1.02
N GLY A 30 4.51 2.11 -0.64
CA GLY A 30 5.11 3.07 -1.56
C GLY A 30 5.87 2.41 -2.71
N THR A 31 6.63 1.35 -2.42
CA THR A 31 7.35 0.57 -3.45
C THR A 31 6.38 -0.12 -4.42
N ASN A 32 5.28 -0.69 -3.90
CA ASN A 32 4.25 -1.31 -4.73
C ASN A 32 3.47 -0.26 -5.54
N ALA A 33 3.20 0.92 -4.98
CA ALA A 33 2.59 2.04 -5.67
C ALA A 33 3.43 2.48 -6.88
N GLY A 34 4.75 2.58 -6.72
CA GLY A 34 5.65 2.85 -7.85
C GLY A 34 5.53 1.83 -8.97
N LYS A 35 5.46 0.53 -8.63
CA LYS A 35 5.27 -0.54 -9.64
C LYS A 35 3.91 -0.46 -10.35
N VAL A 36 2.84 -0.17 -9.61
CA VAL A 36 1.51 0.00 -10.20
C VAL A 36 1.48 1.23 -11.10
N TRP A 37 2.12 2.32 -10.68
CA TRP A 37 2.24 3.54 -11.48
C TRP A 37 2.97 3.28 -12.80
N THR A 38 4.11 2.59 -12.79
CA THR A 38 4.83 2.26 -14.05
C THR A 38 4.01 1.37 -14.98
N LEU A 39 3.22 0.44 -14.44
CA LEU A 39 2.33 -0.39 -15.25
C LEU A 39 1.20 0.41 -15.89
N LEU A 40 0.64 1.39 -15.17
CA LEU A 40 -0.38 2.30 -15.70
C LEU A 40 0.21 3.30 -16.70
N ASP A 41 1.46 3.71 -16.52
CA ASP A 41 2.17 4.59 -17.45
C ASP A 41 2.41 3.89 -18.80
N GLU A 42 2.85 2.63 -18.77
CA GLU A 42 3.11 1.83 -19.98
C GLU A 42 1.82 1.34 -20.65
N ALA A 43 0.84 0.88 -19.86
CA ALA A 43 -0.35 0.21 -20.39
C ALA A 43 -1.59 1.13 -20.51
N GLY A 44 -1.51 2.35 -19.97
CA GLY A 44 -2.62 3.30 -19.91
C GLY A 44 -3.73 2.89 -18.94
N THR A 45 -4.96 3.25 -19.27
CA THR A 45 -6.14 2.92 -18.47
C THR A 45 -6.35 1.41 -18.39
N GLN A 46 -6.33 0.86 -17.17
CA GLN A 46 -6.50 -0.56 -16.92
C GLN A 46 -7.57 -0.84 -15.87
N ASN A 47 -8.25 -1.97 -16.00
CA ASN A 47 -9.13 -2.49 -14.96
C ASN A 47 -8.29 -3.04 -13.79
N VAL A 48 -8.76 -2.87 -12.55
CA VAL A 48 -8.13 -3.44 -11.34
C VAL A 48 -7.86 -4.94 -11.47
N LYS A 49 -8.74 -5.70 -12.14
CA LYS A 49 -8.55 -7.14 -12.37
C LYS A 49 -7.31 -7.43 -13.20
N ASP A 50 -7.03 -6.62 -14.21
CA ASP A 50 -5.88 -6.80 -15.10
C ASP A 50 -4.60 -6.24 -14.45
N LEU A 51 -4.70 -5.13 -13.73
CA LEU A 51 -3.62 -4.62 -12.88
C LEU A 51 -3.16 -5.64 -11.85
N LYS A 52 -4.10 -6.39 -11.26
CA LYS A 52 -3.77 -7.47 -10.33
C LYS A 52 -2.93 -8.57 -11.00
N LYS A 53 -3.27 -8.93 -12.25
CA LYS A 53 -2.52 -9.94 -13.02
C LYS A 53 -1.14 -9.42 -13.45
N SER A 54 -1.05 -8.18 -13.93
CA SER A 54 0.20 -7.59 -14.44
C SER A 54 1.17 -7.26 -13.29
N SER A 55 0.68 -6.67 -12.20
CA SER A 55 1.51 -6.31 -11.04
C SER A 55 1.99 -7.51 -10.22
N LYS A 56 1.34 -8.68 -10.36
CA LYS A 56 1.56 -9.88 -9.54
C LYS A 56 1.48 -9.60 -8.04
N LEU A 57 0.68 -8.60 -7.65
CA LEU A 57 0.43 -8.24 -6.25
C LEU A 57 -0.81 -8.95 -5.70
N THR A 58 -0.85 -9.08 -4.37
CA THR A 58 -2.07 -9.52 -3.69
C THR A 58 -3.12 -8.41 -3.69
N ASP A 59 -4.40 -8.74 -3.52
CA ASP A 59 -5.48 -7.74 -3.47
C ASP A 59 -5.18 -6.63 -2.45
N LYS A 60 -4.74 -7.02 -1.25
CA LYS A 60 -4.42 -6.07 -0.18
C LYS A 60 -3.29 -5.11 -0.56
N ASP A 61 -2.22 -5.63 -1.15
CA ASP A 61 -1.08 -4.82 -1.58
C ASP A 61 -1.46 -3.90 -2.76
N LEU A 62 -2.29 -4.38 -3.69
CA LEU A 62 -2.75 -3.61 -4.84
C LEU A 62 -3.66 -2.46 -4.41
N TYR A 63 -4.69 -2.72 -3.60
CA TYR A 63 -5.59 -1.66 -3.13
C TYR A 63 -4.86 -0.64 -2.24
N ALA A 64 -3.89 -1.10 -1.42
CA ALA A 64 -3.05 -0.18 -0.65
C ALA A 64 -2.18 0.72 -1.55
N ALA A 65 -1.60 0.15 -2.61
CA ALA A 65 -0.84 0.89 -3.61
C ALA A 65 -1.71 1.91 -4.37
N LEU A 66 -2.90 1.50 -4.83
CA LEU A 66 -3.86 2.37 -5.48
C LEU A 66 -4.32 3.52 -4.58
N GLY A 67 -4.65 3.22 -3.31
CA GLY A 67 -5.01 4.24 -2.33
C GLY A 67 -3.86 5.22 -2.03
N TRP A 68 -2.61 4.74 -2.06
CA TRP A 68 -1.43 5.60 -1.93
C TRP A 68 -1.30 6.57 -3.11
N LEU A 69 -1.44 6.09 -4.34
CA LEU A 69 -1.41 6.92 -5.54
C LEU A 69 -2.59 7.91 -5.57
N ALA A 70 -3.78 7.48 -5.16
CA ALA A 70 -4.96 8.33 -5.09
C ALA A 70 -4.78 9.45 -4.06
N ARG A 71 -4.14 9.16 -2.91
CA ARG A 71 -3.76 10.18 -1.92
C ARG A 71 -2.81 11.23 -2.50
N GLU A 72 -1.90 10.83 -3.38
CA GLU A 72 -0.99 11.74 -4.08
C GLU A 72 -1.65 12.47 -5.26
N GLY A 73 -2.88 12.10 -5.64
CA GLY A 73 -3.58 12.67 -6.79
C GLY A 73 -2.98 12.25 -8.14
N LYS A 74 -2.30 11.11 -8.21
CA LYS A 74 -1.63 10.61 -9.43
C LYS A 74 -2.49 9.69 -10.29
N VAL A 75 -3.61 9.20 -9.74
CA VAL A 75 -4.49 8.23 -10.41
C VAL A 75 -5.94 8.68 -10.33
N ALA A 76 -6.68 8.46 -11.41
CA ALA A 76 -8.12 8.55 -11.46
C ALA A 76 -8.72 7.14 -11.37
N LEU A 77 -9.71 6.99 -10.51
CA LEU A 77 -10.48 5.77 -10.32
C LEU A 77 -11.88 6.02 -10.85
N VAL A 78 -12.29 5.27 -11.86
CA VAL A 78 -13.62 5.37 -12.48
C VAL A 78 -14.33 4.04 -12.30
N GLU A 79 -15.49 4.07 -11.65
CA GLU A 79 -16.38 2.92 -11.57
C GLU A 79 -17.31 2.91 -12.77
N ASP A 80 -17.20 1.87 -13.60
CA ASP A 80 -18.14 1.60 -14.69
C ASP A 80 -18.89 0.30 -14.37
N GLY A 81 -20.09 0.45 -13.80
CA GLY A 81 -20.94 -0.66 -13.38
C GLY A 81 -20.35 -1.51 -12.25
N LYS A 82 -19.82 -2.69 -12.59
CA LYS A 82 -19.19 -3.64 -11.64
C LYS A 82 -17.66 -3.67 -11.76
N GLU A 83 -17.08 -2.83 -12.59
CA GLU A 83 -15.65 -2.82 -12.88
C GLU A 83 -15.02 -1.48 -12.49
N LEU A 84 -13.84 -1.55 -11.87
CA LEU A 84 -13.08 -0.38 -11.46
C LEU A 84 -11.94 -0.19 -12.46
N PHE A 85 -11.95 0.94 -13.14
CA PHE A 85 -10.89 1.37 -14.03
C PHE A 85 -9.96 2.34 -13.31
N VAL A 86 -8.67 2.21 -13.58
CA VAL A 86 -7.62 3.07 -13.04
C VAL A 86 -6.84 3.65 -14.21
N SER A 87 -6.65 4.95 -14.22
CA SER A 87 -5.78 5.67 -15.16
C SER A 87 -4.87 6.63 -14.41
N LEU A 88 -3.75 7.02 -15.02
CA LEU A 88 -2.99 8.16 -14.54
C LEU A 88 -3.75 9.47 -14.84
N ILE A 89 -3.53 10.49 -14.00
CA ILE A 89 -4.02 11.87 -14.19
C ILE A 89 -2.91 12.69 -14.84
#